data_AF-A0A2M8Q6C4-F1
#
_entry.id   AF-A0A2M8Q6C4-F1
#
_cell.length_a   1.000
_cell.length_b   1.000
_cell.length_c   1.000
_cell.angle_alpha   90.00
_cell.angle_beta   90.00
_cell.angle_gamma   90.00
#
_symmetry.space_group_name_H-M   'P 1'
#
loop_
_entity.id
_entity.type
_entity.pdbx_description
1 polymer ?
#
loop_
_entity_poly.entity_id
_entity_poly.type
_entity_poly.pdbx_seq_one_letter_code
_entity_poly.pdbx_strand_id
1 'polypeptide(L)'
;GGLNSGFMITQYTAAALATENKVLAHPASVDTIPTSANVEDHVSMGVTAGLKLRQINDNVERILAIELLAAAQGIDFRRQKLGANAKLGRGTRHAYALIRQIAPFLEE
;
A
#
# COMPACT_ATOMS: atom_id res chain seq x y z
N GLY A 1 19.91 10.00 13.76
CA GLY A 1 19.76 8.55 13.54
C GLY A 1 20.64 7.74 14.48
N GLY A 2 20.39 7.84 15.78
CA GLY A 2 21.07 7.03 16.80
C GLY A 2 20.12 6.67 17.96
N LEU A 3 19.17 7.56 18.24
CA LEU A 3 18.07 7.33 19.19
C LEU A 3 16.71 7.13 18.50
N ASN A 4 16.59 7.56 17.24
CA ASN A 4 15.34 7.52 16.48
C ASN A 4 15.46 6.54 15.30
N SER A 5 14.45 5.70 15.12
CA SER A 5 14.34 4.74 14.01
C SER A 5 13.56 5.29 12.81
N GLY A 6 12.93 6.47 12.92
CA GLY A 6 12.12 7.08 11.87
C GLY A 6 11.09 6.09 11.28
N PHE A 7 11.06 5.98 9.96
CA PHE A 7 10.14 5.09 9.23
C PHE A 7 10.62 3.63 9.08
N MET A 8 11.59 3.18 9.89
CA MET A 8 12.08 1.80 9.81
C MET A 8 10.95 0.76 9.94
N ILE A 9 10.07 0.93 10.93
CA ILE A 9 9.00 -0.05 11.22
C ILE A 9 7.84 0.02 10.21
N THR A 10 7.63 1.17 9.56
CA THR A 10 6.58 1.27 8.53
C THR A 10 6.92 0.39 7.33
N GLN A 11 8.20 0.21 7.01
CA GLN A 11 8.63 -0.75 5.98
C GLN A 11 8.23 -2.19 6.35
N TYR A 12 8.29 -2.56 7.63
CA TYR A 12 7.96 -3.92 8.07
C TYR A 12 6.46 -4.18 7.89
N THR A 13 5.66 -3.15 8.19
CA THR A 13 4.22 -3.17 7.95
C THR A 13 3.91 -3.35 6.46
N ALA A 14 4.52 -2.55 5.58
CA ALA A 14 4.34 -2.69 4.14
C ALA A 14 4.76 -4.08 3.62
N ALA A 15 5.86 -4.63 4.12
CA ALA A 15 6.35 -5.95 3.74
C ALA A 15 5.42 -7.09 4.21
N ALA A 16 4.85 -6.98 5.40
CA ALA A 16 3.87 -7.92 5.93
C ALA A 16 2.60 -7.95 5.06
N LEU A 17 2.04 -6.77 4.75
CA LEU A 17 0.86 -6.62 3.89
C LEU A 17 1.11 -7.18 2.47
N ALA A 18 2.29 -6.91 1.91
CA ALA A 18 2.67 -7.44 0.61
C ALA A 18 2.80 -8.98 0.63
N THR A 19 3.25 -9.55 1.74
CA THR A 19 3.36 -11.01 1.91
C THR A 19 1.99 -11.66 2.05
N GLU A 20 1.08 -11.05 2.81
CA GLU A 20 -0.32 -11.50 2.89
C GLU A 20 -0.98 -11.52 1.51
N ASN A 21 -0.75 -10.48 0.69
CA ASN A 21 -1.27 -10.42 -0.67
C ASN A 21 -0.77 -11.57 -1.55
N LYS A 22 0.43 -12.12 -1.33
CA LYS A 22 0.92 -13.29 -2.07
C LYS A 22 0.08 -14.54 -1.78
N VAL A 23 -0.36 -14.72 -0.54
CA VAL A 23 -1.25 -15.82 -0.15
C VAL A 23 -2.64 -15.61 -0.77
N LEU A 24 -3.17 -14.39 -0.69
CA LEU A 24 -4.46 -14.04 -1.28
C LEU A 24 -4.46 -14.13 -2.81
N ALA A 25 -3.32 -13.99 -3.48
CA ALA A 25 -3.24 -14.02 -4.95
C ALA A 25 -3.48 -15.40 -5.58
N HIS A 26 -3.56 -16.49 -4.79
CA HIS A 26 -3.97 -17.78 -5.34
C HIS A 26 -5.37 -17.67 -5.97
N PRO A 27 -5.60 -18.07 -7.23
CA PRO A 27 -6.90 -17.88 -7.87
C PRO A 27 -7.97 -18.72 -7.16
N ALA A 28 -9.05 -18.11 -6.69
CA ALA A 28 -10.16 -18.89 -6.11
C ALA A 28 -10.95 -19.66 -7.19
N SER A 29 -10.89 -19.19 -8.43
CA SER A 29 -11.65 -19.74 -9.57
C SER A 29 -11.08 -21.03 -10.16
N VAL A 30 -9.97 -21.57 -9.62
CA VAL A 30 -9.44 -22.87 -10.06
C VAL A 30 -9.99 -24.03 -9.23
N ASP A 31 -10.85 -23.74 -8.26
CA ASP A 31 -11.50 -24.72 -7.39
C ASP A 31 -13.00 -24.84 -7.72
N THR A 32 -13.55 -26.03 -7.50
CA THR A 32 -14.98 -26.33 -7.62
C THR A 32 -15.39 -27.34 -6.56
N ILE A 33 -16.50 -27.07 -5.88
CA ILE A 33 -17.13 -28.01 -4.97
C ILE A 33 -18.53 -28.27 -5.53
N PRO A 34 -18.78 -29.46 -6.10
CA PRO A 34 -20.10 -29.82 -6.61
C PRO A 34 -21.16 -29.70 -5.53
N THR A 35 -22.32 -29.16 -5.91
CA THR A 35 -23.49 -29.09 -5.03
C THR A 35 -24.71 -29.71 -5.70
N SER A 36 -25.84 -29.72 -4.99
CA SER A 36 -27.10 -30.23 -5.53
C SER A 36 -27.00 -31.66 -6.09
N ALA A 37 -26.32 -32.57 -5.36
CA ALA A 37 -26.08 -33.95 -5.79
C ALA A 37 -25.45 -34.08 -7.20
N ASN A 38 -24.43 -33.25 -7.47
CA ASN A 38 -23.74 -33.12 -8.76
C ASN A 38 -24.59 -32.56 -9.92
N VAL A 39 -25.73 -31.93 -9.64
CA VAL A 39 -26.45 -31.14 -10.66
C VAL A 39 -25.69 -29.84 -10.95
N GLU A 40 -25.12 -29.22 -9.91
CA GLU A 40 -24.22 -28.07 -10.03
C GLU A 40 -22.79 -28.56 -9.81
N ASP A 41 -22.25 -29.27 -10.79
CA ASP A 41 -20.94 -29.94 -10.74
C ASP A 41 -19.75 -29.02 -11.04
N HIS A 42 -20.00 -27.83 -11.56
CA HIS A 42 -18.98 -26.81 -11.81
C HIS A 42 -19.45 -25.41 -11.38
N VAL A 43 -18.68 -24.75 -10.53
CA VAL A 43 -18.94 -23.39 -10.06
C VAL A 43 -17.69 -22.52 -10.11
N SER A 44 -17.86 -21.19 -10.16
CA SER A 44 -16.77 -20.24 -10.39
C SER A 44 -15.99 -19.82 -9.15
N MET A 45 -16.54 -20.08 -7.96
CA MET A 45 -16.06 -19.51 -6.68
C MET A 45 -15.90 -17.96 -6.71
N GLY A 46 -16.68 -17.29 -7.56
CA GLY A 46 -16.48 -15.87 -7.89
C GLY A 46 -16.63 -14.90 -6.72
N VAL A 47 -17.54 -15.18 -5.77
CA VAL A 47 -17.70 -14.35 -4.56
C VAL A 47 -16.43 -14.39 -3.70
N THR A 48 -15.85 -15.58 -3.51
CA THR A 48 -14.59 -15.74 -2.80
C THR A 48 -13.46 -14.99 -3.50
N ALA A 49 -13.38 -15.04 -4.83
CA ALA A 49 -12.42 -14.26 -5.60
C ALA A 49 -12.57 -12.74 -5.35
N GLY A 50 -13.81 -12.23 -5.36
CA GLY A 50 -14.11 -10.83 -5.08
C GLY A 50 -13.74 -10.39 -3.66
N LEU A 51 -14.02 -11.23 -2.66
CA LEU A 51 -13.63 -10.95 -1.26
C LEU A 51 -12.12 -10.88 -1.09
N LYS A 52 -11.38 -11.78 -1.75
CA LYS A 52 -9.90 -11.77 -1.74
C LYS A 52 -9.35 -10.51 -2.41
N LEU A 53 -9.92 -10.10 -3.55
CA LEU A 53 -9.54 -8.87 -4.23
C LEU A 53 -9.75 -7.64 -3.34
N ARG A 54 -10.88 -7.55 -2.63
CA ARG A 54 -11.16 -6.45 -1.71
C ARG A 54 -10.07 -6.32 -0.65
N GLN A 55 -9.67 -7.44 -0.03
CA GLN A 55 -8.60 -7.44 0.98
C GLN A 55 -7.25 -7.02 0.38
N ILE A 56 -6.91 -7.50 -0.83
CA ILE A 56 -5.70 -7.08 -1.53
C ILE A 56 -5.71 -5.58 -1.78
N ASN A 57 -6.84 -5.01 -2.21
CA ASN A 57 -6.97 -3.58 -2.46
C ASN A 57 -6.71 -2.75 -1.19
N ASP A 58 -7.34 -3.11 -0.08
CA ASP A 58 -7.13 -2.43 1.22
C ASP A 58 -5.65 -2.49 1.66
N ASN A 59 -4.99 -3.62 1.42
CA ASN A 59 -3.57 -3.80 1.72
C ASN A 59 -2.67 -2.94 0.81
N VAL A 60 -2.97 -2.87 -0.49
CA VAL A 60 -2.24 -2.03 -1.46
C VAL A 60 -2.40 -0.54 -1.13
N GLU A 61 -3.59 -0.09 -0.77
CA GLU A 61 -3.83 1.29 -0.34
C GLU A 61 -2.93 1.69 0.83
N ARG A 62 -2.80 0.80 1.84
CA ARG A 62 -1.90 1.02 3.00
C ARG A 62 -0.42 1.03 2.60
N ILE A 63 0.00 0.13 1.70
CA ILE A 63 1.38 0.10 1.19
C ILE A 63 1.71 1.41 0.48
N LEU A 64 0.84 1.87 -0.42
CA LEU A 64 1.01 3.13 -1.15
C LEU A 64 1.00 4.33 -0.21
N ALA A 65 0.17 4.34 0.82
CA ALA A 65 0.17 5.39 1.83
C ALA A 65 1.53 5.48 2.56
N ILE A 66 2.11 4.34 2.94
CA ILE A 66 3.45 4.28 3.56
C ILE A 66 4.52 4.79 2.60
N GLU A 67 4.48 4.39 1.32
CA GLU A 67 5.41 4.87 0.30
C GLU A 67 5.32 6.39 0.12
N LEU A 68 4.11 6.92 0.00
CA LEU A 68 3.87 8.36 -0.15
C LEU A 68 4.36 9.16 1.07
N LEU A 69 4.15 8.63 2.28
CA LEU A 69 4.64 9.25 3.52
C LEU A 69 6.18 9.31 3.53
N ALA A 70 6.84 8.20 3.18
CA ALA A 70 8.30 8.13 3.10
C ALA A 70 8.85 9.06 2.00
N ALA A 71 8.19 9.11 0.85
CA ALA A 71 8.56 9.99 -0.26
C ALA A 71 8.46 11.47 0.13
N ALA A 72 7.39 11.88 0.82
CA ALA A 72 7.24 13.25 1.30
C ALA A 72 8.36 13.64 2.28
N GLN A 73 8.73 12.74 3.19
CA GLN A 73 9.84 12.97 4.12
C GLN A 73 11.19 13.07 3.39
N GLY A 74 11.41 12.22 2.39
CA GLY A 74 12.60 12.29 1.54
C GLY A 74 12.69 13.60 0.74
N ILE A 75 11.55 14.11 0.27
CA ILE A 75 11.46 15.43 -0.39
C ILE A 75 11.88 16.54 0.57
N ASP A 76 11.45 16.50 1.83
CA ASP A 76 11.83 17.53 2.81
C ASP A 76 13.33 17.54 3.08
N PHE A 77 13.94 16.38 3.29
CA PHE A 77 15.39 16.26 3.43
C PHE A 77 16.13 16.78 2.19
N ARG A 78 15.61 16.51 0.98
CA ARG A 78 16.19 17.03 -0.27
C ARG A 78 16.07 18.55 -0.36
N ARG A 79 14.93 19.13 0.03
CA ARG A 79 14.70 20.58 0.03
C ARG A 79 15.62 21.30 1.01
N GLN A 80 15.85 20.72 2.20
CA GLN A 80 16.81 21.25 3.17
C GLN A 80 18.23 21.33 2.60
N LYS A 81 18.64 20.36 1.77
CA LYS A 81 19.97 20.35 1.13
C LYS A 81 20.07 21.24 -0.11
N LEU A 82 19.03 21.30 -0.94
CA LEU A 82 19.04 22.02 -2.21
C LEU A 82 18.63 23.50 -2.09
N GLY A 83 18.08 23.91 -0.94
CA GLY A 83 17.64 25.28 -0.67
C GLY A 83 16.21 25.59 -1.12
N ALA A 84 15.72 26.76 -0.71
CA ALA A 84 14.32 27.17 -0.82
C ALA A 84 13.78 27.23 -2.27
N ASN A 85 14.67 27.35 -3.27
CA ASN A 85 14.31 27.42 -4.68
C ASN A 85 14.07 26.05 -5.34
N ALA A 86 14.30 24.93 -4.61
CA ALA A 86 14.04 23.59 -5.12
C ALA A 86 12.53 23.38 -5.38
N LYS A 87 12.17 23.16 -6.65
CA LYS A 87 10.78 22.99 -7.09
C LYS A 87 10.48 21.52 -7.38
N LEU A 88 9.36 21.05 -6.85
CA LEU A 88 8.73 19.80 -7.28
C LEU A 88 8.09 19.97 -8.67
N GLY A 89 7.97 18.86 -9.40
CA GLY A 89 7.23 18.77 -10.65
C GLY A 89 5.76 19.16 -10.47
N ARG A 90 5.10 19.53 -11.57
CA ARG A 90 3.72 20.06 -11.53
C ARG A 90 2.75 19.11 -10.82
N GLY A 91 2.75 17.83 -11.19
CA GLY A 91 1.87 16.82 -10.57
C GLY A 91 2.25 16.47 -9.12
N THR A 92 3.53 16.13 -8.90
CA THR A 92 4.01 15.66 -7.58
C THR A 92 3.93 16.74 -6.49
N ARG A 93 3.96 18.03 -6.87
CA ARG A 93 3.74 19.13 -5.92
C ARG A 93 2.38 19.05 -5.24
N HIS A 94 1.32 18.73 -5.96
CA HIS A 94 -0.03 18.64 -5.40
C HIS A 94 -0.15 17.46 -4.43
N ALA A 95 0.37 16.29 -4.82
CA ALA A 95 0.41 15.12 -3.93
C ALA A 95 1.19 15.40 -2.65
N TYR A 96 2.41 15.96 -2.76
CA TYR A 96 3.21 16.35 -1.60
C TYR A 96 2.49 17.36 -0.70
N ALA A 97 1.86 18.39 -1.27
CA ALA A 97 1.13 19.39 -0.50
C ALA A 97 -0.05 18.77 0.27
N LEU A 98 -0.81 17.88 -0.37
CA LEU A 98 -1.91 17.15 0.28
C LEU A 98 -1.40 16.25 1.41
N ILE A 99 -0.32 15.50 1.18
CA ILE A 99 0.29 14.67 2.22
C ILE A 99 0.70 15.53 3.42
N ARG A 100 1.30 16.70 3.19
CA ARG A 100 1.74 17.61 4.28
C ARG A 100 0.62 18.31 5.03
N GLN A 101 -0.60 18.34 4.49
CA GLN A 101 -1.78 18.79 5.24
C GLN A 101 -2.25 17.75 6.27
N ILE A 102 -1.99 16.47 6.02
CA ILE A 102 -2.49 15.36 6.85
C ILE A 102 -1.39 14.81 7.75
N ALA A 103 -0.15 14.73 7.23
CA ALA A 103 1.02 14.20 7.89
C ALA A 103 2.15 15.26 7.86
N PRO A 104 2.41 15.95 9.00
CA PRO A 104 3.50 16.92 9.08
C PRO A 104 4.88 16.26 8.92
N PHE A 105 5.92 17.08 8.76
CA PHE A 105 7.30 16.61 8.75
C PHE A 105 7.62 15.93 10.09
N LEU A 106 8.26 14.76 10.04
CA LEU A 106 8.72 14.07 11.24
C LEU A 106 10.10 14.59 11.62
N GLU A 107 10.20 15.33 12.72
CA GLU A 107 11.47 15.85 13.23
C GLU A 107 12.24 14.81 14.05
N GLU A 108 11.52 14.02 14.85
CA GLU A 108 12.07 13.02 15.77
C GLU A 108 11.48 11.63 15.53
#